data_AF-A0A4R3S3C2-F1
#
_entry.id   AF-A0A4R3S3C2-F1
#
_cell.length_a   1.000
_cell.length_b   1.000
_cell.length_c   1.000
_cell.angle_alpha   90.00
_cell.angle_beta   90.00
_cell.angle_gamma   90.00
#
_symmetry.space_group_name_H-M   'P 1'
#
loop_
_entity.id
_entity.type
_entity.pdbx_description
1 polymer ?
#
loop_
_entity_poly.entity_id
_entity_poly.type
_entity_poly.pdbx_seq_one_letter_code
_entity_poly.pdbx_strand_id
1 'polypeptide(L)'
;MSTLTMPLDAATVTFEILDQLQEHAPVSWGELTAPAGELHSPLRGDAWPDYSVFPDRESTDQVLILRRWADVGRGRDVVRLEHRTIGDALDHLQAAGPVCRFMIGHDMDPFDGDGSRDLPVLSVWTGPVVDAGDVPASRPGPELRGRVRFRGRLSDRTNVLEEHPGLVVWEKLVLEQAASLEEWVLRSGPRVADDLQVHEHASELGTLDDVLTWAEQLLHTSYDSPYPMAVSSFVVSSRGAGQPMTVRVW
;
A
#
# COMPACT_ATOMS: atom_id res chain seq x y z
N MET A 1 -9.14 -13.28 26.97
CA MET A 1 -8.49 -12.38 27.94
C MET A 1 -7.63 -11.42 27.14
N SER A 2 -7.89 -10.11 27.19
CA SER A 2 -7.07 -9.12 26.49
C SER A 2 -6.07 -8.55 27.49
N THR A 3 -4.80 -8.92 27.38
CA THR A 3 -3.71 -8.19 28.04
C THR A 3 -3.60 -6.86 27.31
N LEU A 4 -4.08 -5.79 27.96
CA LEU A 4 -3.82 -4.42 27.54
C LEU A 4 -2.31 -4.20 27.60
N THR A 5 -1.62 -4.48 26.51
CA THR A 5 -0.19 -4.20 26.36
C THR A 5 -0.10 -2.77 25.89
N MET A 6 0.46 -1.89 26.73
CA MET A 6 0.72 -0.52 26.33
C MET A 6 1.67 -0.53 25.13
N PRO A 7 1.38 0.22 24.05
CA PRO A 7 2.26 0.24 22.89
C PRO A 7 3.64 0.77 23.27
N LEU A 8 4.67 0.16 22.68
CA LEU A 8 6.05 0.62 22.79
C LEU A 8 6.22 1.88 21.94
N ASP A 9 6.87 2.89 22.49
CA ASP A 9 7.19 4.10 21.72
C ASP A 9 8.28 3.77 20.69
N ALA A 10 8.01 4.04 19.41
CA ALA A 10 8.95 3.83 18.31
C ALA A 10 10.29 4.56 18.54
N ALA A 11 10.31 5.69 19.26
CA ALA A 11 11.54 6.40 19.62
C ALA A 11 12.44 5.62 20.59
N THR A 12 11.92 4.55 21.21
CA THR A 12 12.67 3.67 22.13
C THR A 12 13.00 2.31 21.53
N VAL A 13 12.43 2.00 20.36
CA VAL A 13 12.62 0.72 19.67
C VAL A 13 13.75 0.85 18.65
N THR A 14 14.88 0.18 18.88
CA THR A 14 15.97 0.10 17.90
C THR A 14 15.79 -1.08 16.95
N PHE A 15 16.44 -1.06 15.79
CA PHE A 15 16.41 -2.19 14.86
C PHE A 15 16.98 -3.49 15.47
N GLU A 16 17.95 -3.39 16.39
CA GLU A 16 18.59 -4.54 17.03
C GLU A 16 17.69 -5.27 18.03
N ILE A 17 16.72 -4.57 18.64
CA ILE A 17 15.82 -5.19 19.62
C ILE A 17 14.57 -5.79 18.98
N LEU A 18 14.37 -5.62 17.66
CA LEU A 18 13.21 -6.16 16.95
C LEU A 18 13.11 -7.69 17.07
N ASP A 19 14.24 -8.39 17.05
CA ASP A 19 14.32 -9.85 17.26
C ASP A 19 13.85 -10.27 18.67
N GLN A 20 13.86 -9.35 19.61
CA GLN A 20 13.53 -9.58 21.02
C GLN A 20 12.10 -9.16 21.35
N LEU A 21 11.42 -8.46 20.44
CA LEU A 21 10.03 -8.09 20.61
C LEU A 21 9.16 -9.34 20.51
N GLN A 22 8.17 -9.41 21.39
CA GLN A 22 7.13 -10.41 21.25
C GLN A 22 6.41 -10.18 19.91
N GLU A 23 6.11 -11.27 19.18
CA GLU A 23 5.31 -11.20 17.97
C GLU A 23 3.99 -10.46 18.25
N HIS A 24 3.62 -9.55 17.36
CA HIS A 24 2.49 -8.63 17.48
C HIS A 24 2.55 -7.61 18.62
N ALA A 25 3.72 -7.41 19.25
CA ALA A 25 3.90 -6.30 20.18
C ALA A 25 3.55 -4.97 19.48
N PRO A 26 2.62 -4.17 20.01
CA PRO A 26 2.23 -2.93 19.37
C PRO A 26 3.33 -1.87 19.55
N VAL A 27 3.73 -1.24 18.45
CA VAL A 27 4.67 -0.11 18.43
C VAL A 27 3.93 1.12 17.94
N SER A 28 3.97 2.21 18.69
CA SER A 28 3.30 3.48 18.38
C SER A 28 4.28 4.56 17.96
N TRP A 29 3.87 5.36 16.98
CA TRP A 29 4.57 6.59 16.57
C TRP A 29 3.51 7.62 16.15
N GLY A 30 3.47 8.77 16.84
CA GLY A 30 2.39 9.74 16.66
C GLY A 30 1.01 9.11 16.90
N GLU A 31 0.11 9.24 15.92
CA GLU A 31 -1.23 8.62 15.92
C GLU A 31 -1.27 7.23 15.28
N LEU A 32 -0.13 6.74 14.78
CA LEU A 32 -0.01 5.46 14.10
C LEU A 32 0.42 4.36 15.07
N THR A 33 -0.03 3.15 14.81
CA THR A 33 0.40 1.95 15.54
C THR A 33 0.58 0.80 14.56
N ALA A 34 1.67 0.06 14.72
CA ALA A 34 1.96 -1.14 13.94
C ALA A 34 2.31 -2.31 14.86
N PRO A 35 1.86 -3.54 14.55
CA PRO A 35 2.33 -4.73 15.23
C PRO A 35 3.76 -5.08 14.76
N ALA A 36 4.62 -5.47 15.70
CA ALA A 36 5.92 -6.07 15.39
C ALA A 36 5.76 -7.48 14.80
N GLY A 37 6.64 -7.86 13.88
CA GLY A 37 6.65 -9.18 13.23
C GLY A 37 5.71 -9.30 12.03
N GLU A 38 4.98 -8.23 11.68
CA GLU A 38 4.14 -8.21 10.48
C GLU A 38 4.84 -7.41 9.37
N LEU A 39 5.17 -8.09 8.27
CA LEU A 39 5.65 -7.46 7.05
C LEU A 39 4.50 -7.21 6.08
N HIS A 40 4.66 -6.20 5.22
CA HIS A 40 3.86 -6.10 4.01
C HIS A 40 3.93 -7.43 3.22
N SER A 41 2.79 -7.91 2.70
CA SER A 41 2.79 -9.08 1.83
C SER A 41 2.01 -8.79 0.56
N PRO A 42 2.68 -8.69 -0.61
CA PRO A 42 2.00 -8.55 -1.90
C PRO A 42 1.04 -9.70 -2.18
N LEU A 43 1.35 -10.92 -1.68
CA LEU A 43 0.47 -12.09 -1.78
C LEU A 43 -0.82 -11.96 -0.97
N ARG A 44 -0.81 -11.15 0.09
CA ARG A 44 -2.02 -10.77 0.85
C ARG A 44 -2.71 -9.54 0.27
N GLY A 45 -2.17 -8.99 -0.82
CA GLY A 45 -2.63 -7.76 -1.44
C GLY A 45 -2.37 -6.53 -0.59
N ASP A 46 -1.37 -6.53 0.29
CA ASP A 46 -0.97 -5.28 0.95
C ASP A 46 -0.38 -4.30 -0.07
N ALA A 47 -0.66 -3.02 0.16
CA ALA A 47 -0.03 -1.97 -0.61
C ALA A 47 1.51 -2.04 -0.46
N TRP A 48 2.24 -1.80 -1.54
CA TRP A 48 3.70 -1.70 -1.51
C TRP A 48 4.17 -0.48 -0.71
N PRO A 49 5.18 -0.64 0.16
CA PRO A 49 5.77 0.48 0.87
C PRO A 49 6.51 1.42 -0.08
N ASP A 50 6.57 2.70 0.30
CA ASP A 50 7.34 3.73 -0.40
C ASP A 50 8.81 3.73 0.01
N TYR A 51 9.11 3.21 1.19
CA TYR A 51 10.45 3.04 1.71
C TYR A 51 10.54 1.74 2.49
N SER A 52 11.63 1.00 2.28
CA SER A 52 12.07 -0.06 3.16
C SER A 52 13.38 0.38 3.81
N VAL A 53 13.41 0.37 5.14
CA VAL A 53 14.58 0.80 5.93
C VAL A 53 15.19 -0.40 6.63
N PHE A 54 16.48 -0.61 6.40
CA PHE A 54 17.27 -1.68 6.99
C PHE A 54 18.39 -1.11 7.86
N PRO A 55 18.80 -1.77 8.95
CA PRO A 55 20.01 -1.38 9.67
C PRO A 55 21.23 -1.62 8.78
N ASP A 56 22.15 -0.64 8.71
CA ASP A 56 23.45 -0.86 8.06
C ASP A 56 24.28 -1.84 8.89
N ARG A 57 24.83 -2.86 8.23
CA ARG A 57 25.63 -3.93 8.84
C ARG A 57 27.03 -3.49 9.24
N GLU A 58 27.59 -2.50 8.55
CA GLU A 58 29.00 -2.08 8.71
C GLU A 58 29.16 -0.94 9.72
N SER A 59 28.06 -0.32 10.11
CA SER A 59 28.02 0.77 11.08
C SER A 59 27.04 0.41 12.20
N THR A 60 27.06 1.14 13.33
CA THR A 60 26.04 1.04 14.39
C THR A 60 25.16 2.30 14.48
N ASP A 61 25.37 3.27 13.60
CA ASP A 61 24.72 4.59 13.58
C ASP A 61 24.07 4.92 12.22
N GLN A 62 24.01 3.97 11.29
CA GLN A 62 23.46 4.17 9.94
C GLN A 62 22.29 3.25 9.60
N VAL A 63 21.32 3.76 8.86
CA VAL A 63 20.30 2.94 8.22
C VAL A 63 20.39 3.10 6.70
N LEU A 64 19.96 2.05 6.01
CA LEU A 64 19.88 1.98 4.57
C LEU A 64 18.42 2.18 4.18
N ILE A 65 18.13 3.26 3.45
CA ILE A 65 16.79 3.56 2.97
C ILE A 65 16.71 3.18 1.49
N LEU A 66 15.80 2.26 1.18
CA LEU A 66 15.49 1.84 -0.18
C LEU A 66 14.10 2.36 -0.56
N ARG A 67 14.03 3.22 -1.59
CA ARG A 67 12.76 3.79 -2.07
C ARG A 67 11.89 2.76 -2.81
N ARG A 68 12.49 1.73 -3.39
CA ARG A 68 11.81 0.65 -4.11
C ARG A 68 12.65 -0.62 -4.06
N TRP A 69 12.03 -1.76 -3.76
CA TRP A 69 12.74 -3.05 -3.72
C TRP A 69 13.32 -3.44 -5.09
N ALA A 70 12.65 -3.08 -6.19
CA ALA A 70 13.10 -3.39 -7.55
C ALA A 70 14.23 -2.48 -8.08
N ASP A 71 14.64 -1.45 -7.33
CA ASP A 71 15.67 -0.48 -7.73
C ASP A 71 17.01 -0.77 -7.04
N VAL A 72 17.36 -2.05 -6.81
CA VAL A 72 18.66 -2.51 -6.26
C VAL A 72 19.87 -1.93 -7.03
N GLY A 73 19.67 -1.37 -8.23
CA GLY A 73 20.69 -0.67 -9.02
C GLY A 73 20.60 0.86 -9.10
N ARG A 74 19.55 1.53 -8.58
CA ARG A 74 19.31 2.98 -8.83
C ARG A 74 19.60 3.93 -7.66
N GLY A 75 19.88 3.44 -6.46
CA GLY A 75 20.39 4.30 -5.40
C GLY A 75 20.01 3.81 -4.00
N ARG A 76 21.05 3.61 -3.18
CA ARG A 76 20.95 3.50 -1.73
C ARG A 76 21.07 4.90 -1.15
N ASP A 77 20.11 5.29 -0.32
CA ASP A 77 20.28 6.46 0.55
C ASP A 77 20.80 5.92 1.90
N VAL A 78 22.07 6.20 2.21
CA VAL A 78 22.65 5.88 3.52
C VAL A 78 22.40 7.08 4.43
N VAL A 79 21.71 6.86 5.54
CA VAL A 79 21.33 7.91 6.48
C VAL A 79 21.92 7.60 7.85
N ARG A 80 22.56 8.60 8.47
CA ARG A 80 23.02 8.50 9.85
C ARG A 80 21.89 8.86 10.81
N LEU A 81 21.58 7.94 11.72
CA LEU A 81 20.63 8.08 12.82
C LEU A 81 21.36 7.75 14.12
N GLU A 82 21.44 8.70 15.04
CA GLU A 82 22.24 8.60 16.27
C GLU A 82 21.92 7.34 17.10
N HIS A 83 20.64 6.95 17.17
CA HIS A 83 20.18 5.82 17.99
C HIS A 83 19.58 4.66 17.17
N ARG A 84 19.50 4.78 15.83
CA ARG A 84 18.84 3.82 14.94
C ARG A 84 17.48 3.35 15.45
N THR A 85 16.70 4.26 16.01
CA THR A 85 15.36 3.92 16.45
C THR A 85 14.42 3.91 15.27
N ILE A 86 13.33 3.15 15.38
CA ILE A 86 12.23 3.20 14.43
C ILE A 86 11.65 4.62 14.38
N GLY A 87 11.56 5.29 15.53
CA GLY A 87 11.14 6.69 15.64
C GLY A 87 12.03 7.64 14.84
N ASP A 88 13.36 7.56 14.99
CA ASP A 88 14.30 8.41 14.26
C ASP A 88 14.18 8.20 12.73
N ALA A 89 13.99 6.94 12.29
CA ALA A 89 13.81 6.61 10.88
C ALA A 89 12.49 7.16 10.33
N LEU A 90 11.40 7.06 11.10
CA LEU A 90 10.10 7.62 10.74
C LEU A 90 10.13 9.14 10.71
N ASP A 91 10.77 9.80 11.68
CA ASP A 91 10.94 11.25 11.74
C ASP A 91 11.76 11.76 10.55
N HIS A 92 12.81 11.04 10.16
CA HIS A 92 13.58 11.34 8.97
C HIS A 92 12.72 11.27 7.69
N LEU A 93 11.94 10.20 7.53
CA LEU A 93 11.07 10.01 6.36
C LEU A 93 9.88 10.99 6.33
N GLN A 94 9.35 11.35 7.51
CA GLN A 94 8.29 12.35 7.67
C GLN A 94 8.69 13.71 7.06
N ALA A 95 9.98 14.06 7.09
CA ALA A 95 10.48 15.29 6.48
C ALA A 95 10.41 15.28 4.93
N ALA A 96 10.41 14.09 4.30
CA ALA A 96 10.25 13.93 2.86
C ALA A 96 8.77 13.86 2.42
N GLY A 97 7.88 13.43 3.31
CA GLY A 97 6.43 13.41 3.11
C GLY A 97 5.71 12.79 4.30
N PRO A 98 4.41 13.08 4.49
CA PRO A 98 3.67 12.59 5.66
C PRO A 98 3.59 11.06 5.66
N VAL A 99 4.03 10.42 6.72
CA VAL A 99 3.91 8.99 6.96
C VAL A 99 2.45 8.67 7.30
N CYS A 100 1.87 7.70 6.61
CA CYS A 100 0.47 7.31 6.79
C CYS A 100 0.26 5.87 7.26
N ARG A 101 1.27 5.01 7.12
CA ARG A 101 1.32 3.64 7.65
C ARG A 101 2.78 3.27 7.80
N PHE A 102 3.08 2.43 8.78
CA PHE A 102 4.35 1.72 8.86
C PHE A 102 4.11 0.29 9.34
N MET A 103 5.07 -0.58 9.08
CA MET A 103 5.08 -1.98 9.50
C MET A 103 6.51 -2.39 9.85
N ILE A 104 6.65 -3.28 10.82
CA ILE A 104 7.94 -3.69 11.37
C ILE A 104 7.99 -5.21 11.35
N GLY A 105 9.03 -5.77 10.77
CA GLY A 105 9.23 -7.21 10.73
C GLY A 105 10.60 -7.57 10.22
N HIS A 106 10.67 -8.67 9.51
CA HIS A 106 11.88 -9.18 8.88
C HIS A 106 11.62 -9.37 7.40
N ASP A 107 12.62 -9.03 6.60
CA ASP A 107 12.61 -9.26 5.16
C ASP A 107 14.00 -9.68 4.73
N MET A 108 14.08 -10.29 3.56
CA MET A 108 15.32 -10.77 2.98
C MET A 108 16.32 -9.61 2.89
N ASP A 109 17.53 -9.84 3.37
CA ASP A 109 18.63 -8.87 3.25
C ASP A 109 18.80 -8.57 1.75
N PRO A 110 18.47 -7.35 1.28
CA PRO A 110 18.53 -7.04 -0.14
C PRO A 110 19.97 -7.02 -0.67
N PHE A 111 20.97 -7.17 0.21
CA PHE A 111 22.39 -7.22 -0.11
C PHE A 111 23.00 -8.60 0.12
N ASP A 112 22.23 -9.59 0.58
CA ASP A 112 22.67 -10.98 0.63
C ASP A 112 22.48 -11.61 -0.74
N GLY A 113 23.57 -11.74 -1.50
CA GLY A 113 23.55 -12.32 -2.84
C GLY A 113 23.04 -13.77 -2.89
N ASP A 114 23.08 -14.47 -1.76
CA ASP A 114 22.58 -15.84 -1.62
C ASP A 114 21.11 -15.89 -1.13
N GLY A 115 20.52 -14.76 -0.74
CA GLY A 115 19.13 -14.65 -0.26
C GLY A 115 18.82 -15.51 0.97
N SER A 116 19.84 -15.79 1.78
CA SER A 116 19.80 -16.76 2.88
C SER A 116 19.53 -16.12 4.24
N ARG A 117 19.63 -14.79 4.30
CA ARG A 117 19.59 -14.01 5.52
C ARG A 117 18.42 -13.03 5.50
N ASP A 118 17.72 -12.97 6.63
CA ASP A 118 16.75 -11.93 6.89
C ASP A 118 17.37 -10.83 7.77
N LEU A 119 16.91 -9.60 7.58
CA LEU A 119 17.22 -8.45 8.42
C LEU A 119 15.93 -7.83 8.96
N PRO A 120 15.99 -7.20 10.15
CA PRO A 120 14.91 -6.37 10.61
C PRO A 120 14.67 -5.24 9.61
N VAL A 121 13.40 -4.98 9.30
CA VAL A 121 13.00 -3.98 8.31
C VAL A 121 11.84 -3.14 8.83
N LEU A 122 11.88 -1.87 8.48
CA LEU A 122 10.78 -0.93 8.63
C LEU A 122 10.23 -0.61 7.23
N SER A 123 9.01 -1.04 6.96
CA SER A 123 8.26 -0.69 5.74
C SER A 123 7.42 0.56 6.01
N VAL A 124 7.53 1.58 5.15
CA VAL A 124 6.89 2.89 5.37
C VAL A 124 6.10 3.31 4.14
N TRP A 125 4.86 3.76 4.38
CA TRP A 125 3.99 4.36 3.37
C TRP A 125 3.83 5.85 3.68
N THR A 126 3.91 6.66 2.63
CA THR A 126 3.94 8.11 2.70
C THR A 126 2.95 8.74 1.73
N GLY A 127 2.61 10.00 2.00
CA GLY A 127 1.70 10.81 1.21
C GLY A 127 0.36 11.05 1.93
N PRO A 128 -0.42 12.04 1.44
CA PRO A 128 -1.74 12.30 1.98
C PRO A 128 -2.66 11.09 1.77
N VAL A 129 -3.54 10.85 2.74
CA VAL A 129 -4.57 9.82 2.66
C VAL A 129 -5.91 10.49 2.41
N VAL A 130 -6.63 10.01 1.40
CA VAL A 130 -7.99 10.42 1.06
C VAL A 130 -8.91 9.24 1.33
N ASP A 131 -10.02 9.46 2.03
CA ASP A 131 -11.01 8.39 2.23
C ASP A 131 -11.79 8.14 0.92
N ALA A 132 -12.00 6.89 0.55
CA ALA A 132 -12.77 6.53 -0.63
C ALA A 132 -14.22 7.04 -0.56
N GLY A 133 -14.80 7.14 0.64
CA GLY A 133 -16.14 7.70 0.85
C GLY A 133 -16.23 9.20 0.57
N ASP A 134 -15.09 9.91 0.56
CA ASP A 134 -15.04 11.35 0.28
C ASP A 134 -14.79 11.65 -1.22
N VAL A 135 -14.39 10.65 -2.00
CA VAL A 135 -14.10 10.79 -3.43
C VAL A 135 -15.39 10.55 -4.23
N PRO A 136 -15.89 11.54 -4.99
CA PRO A 136 -17.11 11.36 -5.76
C PRO A 136 -16.91 10.45 -6.97
N ALA A 137 -17.87 9.55 -7.23
CA ALA A 137 -17.85 8.64 -8.38
C ALA A 137 -18.65 9.15 -9.58
N SER A 138 -19.55 10.11 -9.40
CA SER A 138 -20.51 10.58 -10.43
C SER A 138 -20.34 12.05 -10.84
N ARG A 139 -19.20 12.67 -10.53
CA ARG A 139 -18.88 14.07 -10.85
C ARG A 139 -17.37 14.24 -11.02
N PRO A 140 -16.89 15.41 -11.53
CA PRO A 140 -15.46 15.70 -11.60
C PRO A 140 -14.74 15.36 -10.30
N GLY A 141 -13.87 14.36 -10.36
CA GLY A 141 -13.10 13.92 -9.21
C GLY A 141 -12.09 15.00 -8.78
N PRO A 142 -11.75 15.07 -7.49
CA PRO A 142 -10.66 15.93 -7.03
C PRO A 142 -9.34 15.48 -7.66
N GLU A 143 -8.32 16.33 -7.58
CA GLU A 143 -6.96 15.88 -7.85
C GLU A 143 -6.53 14.90 -6.76
N LEU A 144 -6.51 13.61 -7.08
CA LEU A 144 -6.04 12.59 -6.15
C LEU A 144 -4.51 12.63 -6.09
N ARG A 145 -3.95 13.07 -4.97
CA ARG A 145 -2.53 12.91 -4.67
C ARG A 145 -2.41 11.96 -3.48
N GLY A 146 -1.42 11.08 -3.48
CA GLY A 146 -1.15 10.18 -2.34
C GLY A 146 -1.86 8.82 -2.44
N ARG A 147 -2.64 8.44 -1.43
CA ARG A 147 -3.28 7.12 -1.32
C ARG A 147 -4.75 7.25 -0.98
N VAL A 148 -5.57 6.36 -1.54
CA VAL A 148 -6.98 6.22 -1.16
C VAL A 148 -7.10 5.13 -0.10
N ARG A 149 -7.90 5.40 0.94
CA ARG A 149 -8.26 4.43 1.98
C ARG A 149 -9.66 3.90 1.73
N PHE A 150 -9.80 2.58 1.67
CA PHE A 150 -11.08 1.87 1.55
C PHE A 150 -11.18 0.83 2.65
N ARG A 151 -12.10 1.01 3.60
CA ARG A 151 -12.35 0.07 4.72
C ARG A 151 -11.07 -0.39 5.45
N GLY A 152 -10.15 0.54 5.70
CA GLY A 152 -8.87 0.27 6.36
C GLY A 152 -7.75 -0.23 5.44
N ARG A 153 -8.03 -0.48 4.16
CA ARG A 153 -7.03 -0.86 3.15
C ARG A 153 -6.55 0.37 2.39
N LEU A 154 -5.24 0.47 2.19
CA LEU A 154 -4.65 1.56 1.42
C LEU A 154 -4.44 1.12 -0.02
N SER A 155 -4.66 2.03 -0.97
CA SER A 155 -4.21 1.85 -2.35
C SER A 155 -2.69 1.87 -2.45
N ASP A 156 -2.11 1.19 -3.45
CA ASP A 156 -0.67 1.16 -3.71
C ASP A 156 -0.03 2.51 -4.03
N ARG A 157 -0.73 3.40 -4.76
CA ARG A 157 -0.56 4.86 -4.89
C ARG A 157 -1.63 5.38 -5.84
N THR A 158 -1.97 6.66 -5.78
CA THR A 158 -2.82 7.30 -6.79
C THR A 158 -2.00 7.97 -7.89
N ASN A 159 -2.57 8.04 -9.09
CA ASN A 159 -2.03 8.82 -10.23
C ASN A 159 -0.57 8.48 -10.62
N VAL A 160 -0.11 7.26 -10.31
CA VAL A 160 1.13 6.74 -10.87
C VAL A 160 0.81 6.32 -12.30
N LEU A 161 1.28 7.12 -13.27
CA LEU A 161 1.29 6.74 -14.68
C LEU A 161 1.85 5.31 -14.81
N GLU A 162 1.34 4.57 -15.80
CA GLU A 162 1.52 3.14 -16.10
C GLU A 162 2.99 2.66 -16.35
N GLU A 163 3.95 3.15 -15.57
CA GLU A 163 5.36 2.73 -15.59
C GLU A 163 5.75 2.11 -14.23
N HIS A 164 4.91 1.20 -13.72
CA HIS A 164 5.35 0.25 -12.69
C HIS A 164 5.61 -1.11 -13.33
N PRO A 165 6.86 -1.44 -13.71
CA PRO A 165 7.20 -2.75 -14.28
C PRO A 165 7.02 -3.92 -13.30
N GLY A 166 6.68 -3.65 -12.03
CA GLY A 166 6.32 -4.66 -11.03
C GLY A 166 4.82 -4.90 -10.84
N LEU A 167 3.94 -4.11 -11.47
CA LEU A 167 2.46 -4.24 -11.34
C LEU A 167 1.79 -4.99 -12.50
N VAL A 168 2.54 -5.54 -13.46
CA VAL A 168 1.96 -6.24 -14.62
C VAL A 168 2.08 -7.75 -14.45
N VAL A 169 0.92 -8.45 -14.41
CA VAL A 169 0.43 -9.45 -15.40
C VAL A 169 -0.99 -9.96 -14.98
N TRP A 170 -1.47 -9.73 -13.74
CA TRP A 170 -2.72 -10.34 -13.26
C TRP A 170 -3.66 -9.35 -12.53
N GLU A 171 -3.96 -8.20 -13.14
CA GLU A 171 -5.08 -7.38 -12.66
C GLU A 171 -6.38 -8.20 -12.75
N LYS A 172 -7.10 -8.32 -11.62
CA LYS A 172 -8.36 -9.05 -11.58
C LYS A 172 -9.50 -8.22 -12.15
N LEU A 173 -9.51 -6.91 -11.95
CA LEU A 173 -10.52 -6.02 -12.53
C LEU A 173 -9.90 -4.68 -12.91
N VAL A 174 -10.39 -4.13 -14.02
CA VAL A 174 -10.17 -2.75 -14.43
C VAL A 174 -11.52 -2.07 -14.59
N LEU A 175 -11.79 -1.08 -13.76
CA LEU A 175 -13.01 -0.28 -13.79
C LEU A 175 -12.66 1.12 -14.28
N GLU A 176 -13.42 1.65 -15.23
CA GLU A 176 -13.20 2.97 -15.79
C GLU A 176 -14.46 3.82 -15.66
N GLN A 177 -14.28 5.03 -15.16
CA GLN A 177 -15.30 6.05 -15.22
C GLN A 177 -15.43 6.50 -16.68
N ALA A 178 -16.65 6.53 -17.20
CA ALA A 178 -16.94 7.02 -18.53
C ALA A 178 -16.60 8.52 -18.65
N ALA A 179 -16.39 9.00 -19.88
CA ALA A 179 -16.13 10.41 -20.14
C ALA A 179 -17.30 11.34 -19.72
N SER A 180 -18.52 10.80 -19.63
CA SER A 180 -19.68 11.48 -19.05
C SER A 180 -19.56 11.71 -17.55
N LEU A 181 -18.65 11.01 -16.87
CA LEU A 181 -18.42 10.98 -15.42
C LEU A 181 -19.57 10.38 -14.59
N GLU A 182 -20.70 10.04 -15.20
CA GLU A 182 -21.91 9.55 -14.52
C GLU A 182 -22.00 8.02 -14.45
N GLU A 183 -21.10 7.34 -15.16
CA GLU A 183 -21.16 5.91 -15.39
C GLU A 183 -19.79 5.29 -15.17
N TRP A 184 -19.79 4.06 -14.66
CA TRP A 184 -18.61 3.21 -14.52
C TRP A 184 -18.76 1.95 -15.34
N VAL A 185 -17.64 1.52 -15.92
CA VAL A 185 -17.58 0.42 -16.85
C VAL A 185 -16.51 -0.58 -16.41
N LEU A 186 -16.86 -1.86 -16.36
CA LEU A 186 -15.87 -2.94 -16.29
C LEU A 186 -15.18 -3.07 -17.66
N ARG A 187 -13.90 -2.72 -17.73
CA ARG A 187 -13.10 -2.78 -18.96
C ARG A 187 -12.46 -4.15 -19.16
N SER A 188 -11.94 -4.78 -18.10
CA SER A 188 -11.29 -6.09 -18.19
C SER A 188 -11.31 -6.83 -16.85
N GLY A 189 -11.23 -8.16 -16.91
CA GLY A 189 -11.12 -9.07 -15.76
C GLY A 189 -10.97 -10.54 -16.22
N PRO A 190 -10.68 -11.51 -15.33
CA PRO A 190 -10.32 -12.89 -15.66
C PRO A 190 -11.44 -13.69 -16.35
N ARG A 191 -12.68 -13.17 -16.32
CA ARG A 191 -13.83 -13.72 -17.04
C ARG A 191 -14.41 -12.80 -18.12
N VAL A 192 -13.79 -11.65 -18.38
CA VAL A 192 -14.09 -10.88 -19.59
C VAL A 192 -13.44 -11.64 -20.74
N ALA A 193 -14.12 -12.69 -21.19
CA ALA A 193 -13.72 -13.43 -22.38
C ALA A 193 -13.55 -12.42 -23.52
N ASP A 194 -12.41 -12.47 -24.21
CA ASP A 194 -12.05 -11.55 -25.30
C ASP A 194 -13.15 -11.40 -26.38
N ASP A 195 -14.10 -12.33 -26.43
CA ASP A 195 -15.18 -12.41 -27.42
C ASP A 195 -16.54 -11.87 -26.95
N LEU A 196 -16.70 -11.44 -25.69
CA LEU A 196 -17.93 -10.86 -25.16
C LEU A 196 -17.66 -9.48 -24.56
N GLN A 197 -17.88 -8.44 -25.37
CA GLN A 197 -18.01 -7.04 -24.94
C GLN A 197 -19.25 -6.82 -24.05
N VAL A 198 -19.46 -7.65 -23.04
CA VAL A 198 -20.41 -7.36 -21.98
C VAL A 198 -19.65 -6.52 -20.97
N HIS A 199 -19.60 -5.24 -21.28
CA HIS A 199 -19.26 -4.20 -20.32
C HIS A 199 -20.33 -4.25 -19.22
N GLU A 200 -19.99 -4.73 -18.03
CA GLU A 200 -20.88 -4.49 -16.89
C GLU A 200 -20.81 -2.99 -16.59
N HIS A 201 -21.98 -2.36 -16.58
CA HIS A 201 -22.14 -0.93 -16.35
C HIS A 201 -22.78 -0.72 -14.98
N ALA A 202 -22.28 0.28 -14.26
CA ALA A 202 -22.91 0.78 -13.05
C ALA A 202 -23.15 2.28 -13.19
N SER A 203 -24.42 2.65 -13.07
CA SER A 203 -24.87 4.02 -12.86
C SER A 203 -25.25 4.20 -11.39
N GLU A 204 -25.38 5.45 -10.94
CA GLU A 204 -25.84 5.81 -9.57
C GLU A 204 -24.83 5.52 -8.43
N LEU A 205 -23.56 5.25 -8.76
CA LEU A 205 -22.49 5.20 -7.75
C LEU A 205 -22.20 6.61 -7.22
N GLY A 206 -22.31 6.80 -5.90
CA GLY A 206 -22.11 8.10 -5.25
C GLY A 206 -20.64 8.42 -5.04
N THR A 207 -19.88 7.44 -4.58
CA THR A 207 -18.50 7.59 -4.10
C THR A 207 -17.59 6.48 -4.64
N LEU A 208 -16.28 6.68 -4.51
CA LEU A 208 -15.29 5.67 -4.86
C LEU A 208 -15.38 4.44 -3.93
N ASP A 209 -15.90 4.58 -2.72
CA ASP A 209 -16.25 3.44 -1.85
C ASP A 209 -17.33 2.56 -2.51
N ASP A 210 -18.33 3.17 -3.14
CA ASP A 210 -19.39 2.43 -3.85
C ASP A 210 -18.81 1.68 -5.06
N VAL A 211 -17.87 2.31 -5.80
CA VAL A 211 -17.16 1.68 -6.93
C VAL A 211 -16.33 0.48 -6.47
N LEU A 212 -15.59 0.60 -5.37
CA LEU A 212 -14.78 -0.49 -4.82
C LEU A 212 -15.66 -1.60 -4.22
N THR A 213 -16.81 -1.24 -3.64
CA THR A 213 -17.81 -2.21 -3.18
C THR A 213 -18.43 -2.97 -4.34
N TRP A 214 -18.72 -2.29 -5.45
CA TRP A 214 -19.15 -2.95 -6.69
C TRP A 214 -18.06 -3.89 -7.22
N ALA A 215 -16.78 -3.50 -7.17
CA ALA A 215 -15.66 -4.37 -7.53
C ALA A 215 -15.62 -5.68 -6.72
N GLU A 216 -15.92 -5.63 -5.41
CA GLU A 216 -16.00 -6.84 -4.57
C GLU A 216 -17.08 -7.81 -5.05
N GLN A 217 -18.24 -7.30 -5.47
CA GLN A 217 -19.33 -8.10 -6.04
C GLN A 217 -18.91 -8.74 -7.36
N LEU A 218 -18.25 -7.97 -8.24
CA LEU A 218 -17.72 -8.45 -9.51
C LEU A 218 -16.68 -9.56 -9.31
N LEU A 219 -15.76 -9.41 -8.35
CA LEU A 219 -14.79 -10.43 -7.99
C LEU A 219 -15.48 -11.71 -7.50
N HIS A 220 -16.46 -11.57 -6.61
CA HIS A 220 -17.19 -12.73 -6.09
C HIS A 220 -17.87 -13.52 -7.21
N THR A 221 -18.57 -12.84 -8.12
CA THR A 221 -19.21 -13.44 -9.30
C THR A 221 -18.19 -14.05 -10.26
N SER A 222 -17.10 -13.32 -10.55
CA SER A 222 -16.07 -13.73 -11.52
C SER A 222 -15.27 -14.94 -11.07
N TYR A 223 -15.14 -15.17 -9.77
CA TYR A 223 -14.41 -16.34 -9.24
C TYR A 223 -15.33 -17.47 -8.77
N ASP A 224 -16.66 -17.25 -8.81
CA ASP A 224 -17.66 -18.21 -8.28
C ASP A 224 -17.27 -18.73 -6.90
N SER A 225 -16.76 -17.81 -6.06
CA SER A 225 -16.22 -18.16 -4.76
C SER A 225 -17.37 -18.38 -3.79
N PRO A 226 -17.41 -19.49 -3.03
CA PRO A 226 -18.39 -19.66 -1.96
C PRO A 226 -18.11 -18.75 -0.75
N TYR A 227 -17.01 -18.00 -0.77
CA TYR A 227 -16.59 -17.09 0.29
C TYR A 227 -16.67 -15.63 -0.18
N PRO A 228 -16.94 -14.68 0.73
CA PRO A 228 -16.84 -13.25 0.42
C PRO A 228 -15.47 -12.91 -0.16
N MET A 229 -15.47 -12.24 -1.31
CA MET A 229 -14.27 -11.66 -1.90
C MET A 229 -14.18 -10.21 -1.46
N ALA A 230 -12.96 -9.73 -1.23
CA ALA A 230 -12.73 -8.36 -0.81
C ALA A 230 -11.56 -7.76 -1.60
N VAL A 231 -11.59 -6.45 -1.85
CA VAL A 231 -10.52 -5.75 -2.60
C VAL A 231 -9.27 -5.65 -1.72
N SER A 232 -8.30 -6.54 -1.87
CA SER A 232 -7.11 -6.54 -1.02
C SER A 232 -6.11 -5.45 -1.42
N SER A 233 -5.80 -5.34 -2.73
CA SER A 233 -4.93 -4.30 -3.31
C SER A 233 -5.66 -3.61 -4.46
N PHE A 234 -5.45 -2.30 -4.58
CA PHE A 234 -6.01 -1.49 -5.64
C PHE A 234 -5.23 -0.19 -5.89
N VAL A 235 -5.43 0.38 -7.08
CA VAL A 235 -4.85 1.67 -7.51
C VAL A 235 -5.96 2.48 -8.14
N VAL A 236 -5.92 3.79 -7.87
CA VAL A 236 -6.84 4.77 -8.43
C VAL A 236 -6.01 5.77 -9.22
N SER A 237 -6.31 5.91 -10.50
CA SER A 237 -5.59 6.82 -11.40
C SER A 237 -6.55 7.74 -12.13
N SER A 238 -6.08 8.95 -12.42
CA SER A 238 -6.79 10.02 -13.12
C SER A 238 -5.75 10.86 -13.85
N ARG A 239 -6.10 11.44 -14.99
CA ARG A 239 -5.19 12.31 -15.74
C ARG A 239 -5.08 13.74 -15.17
N GLY A 240 -5.78 14.01 -14.07
CA GLY A 240 -5.86 15.31 -13.42
C GLY A 240 -7.25 15.56 -12.85
N ALA A 241 -7.42 16.71 -12.17
CA ALA A 241 -8.71 17.11 -11.62
C ALA A 241 -9.81 17.12 -12.70
N GLY A 242 -10.96 16.53 -12.37
CA GLY A 242 -12.12 16.44 -13.26
C GLY A 242 -11.95 15.56 -14.49
N GLN A 243 -10.84 14.83 -14.60
CA GLN A 243 -10.69 13.79 -15.62
C GLN A 243 -11.30 12.47 -15.12
N PRO A 244 -11.75 11.60 -16.03
CA PRO A 244 -12.22 10.28 -15.66
C PRO A 244 -11.18 9.48 -14.88
N MET A 245 -11.66 8.72 -13.90
CA MET A 245 -10.83 7.86 -13.06
C MET A 245 -10.81 6.41 -13.58
N THR A 246 -9.70 5.72 -13.32
CA THR A 246 -9.53 4.28 -13.55
C THR A 246 -9.13 3.64 -12.22
N VAL A 247 -9.85 2.57 -11.85
CA VAL A 247 -9.57 1.74 -10.69
C VAL A 247 -9.08 0.38 -11.18
N ARG A 248 -7.92 -0.04 -10.67
CA ARG A 248 -7.33 -1.36 -10.91
C ARG A 248 -7.33 -2.15 -9.62
N VAL A 249 -7.74 -3.41 -9.68
CA VAL A 249 -7.88 -4.30 -8.52
C VAL A 249 -7.09 -5.58 -8.76
N TRP A 250 -6.35 -6.03 -7.75
CA TRP A 250 -5.55 -7.26 -7.76
C TRP A 250 -6.06 -8.36 -6.84
#